data_AF-A0A925ZHK2-F1
#
_entry.id   AF-A0A925ZHK2-F1
#
_cell.length_a   1.000
_cell.length_b   1.000
_cell.length_c   1.000
_cell.angle_alpha   90.00
_cell.angle_beta   90.00
_cell.angle_gamma   90.00
#
_symmetry.space_group_name_H-M   'P 1'
#
loop_
_entity.id
_entity.type
_entity.pdbx_description
1 polymer ?
#
loop_
_entity_poly.entity_id
_entity_poly.type
_entity_poly.pdbx_seq_one_letter_code
_entity_poly.pdbx_strand_id
1 'polypeptide(L)' 'MSDLDSRKQTILQALIIEYVTGAEPVGSELLVQKYGLGVKSATVRNELADLSELGY' A
#
# COMPACT_ATOMS: atom_id res chain seq x y z
N MET A 1 2.21 14.45 -15.65
CA MET A 1 2.40 14.33 -14.19
C MET A 1 1.10 13.81 -13.63
N SER A 2 0.83 12.52 -13.79
CA SER A 2 -0.42 11.92 -13.31
C SER A 2 -0.21 10.41 -13.13
N ASP A 3 0.85 10.03 -12.40
CA ASP A 3 1.40 8.68 -12.51
C ASP A 3 1.25 7.84 -11.24
N LEU A 4 0.31 8.22 -10.37
CA LEU A 4 -0.13 7.38 -9.26
C LEU A 4 -1.63 7.57 -9.04
N ASP A 5 -2.42 6.52 -9.29
CA ASP A 5 -3.85 6.48 -8.97
C ASP A 5 -4.07 6.83 -7.48
N SER A 6 -5.16 7.53 -7.16
CA SER A 6 -5.44 8.02 -5.80
C SER A 6 -5.44 6.89 -4.76
N ARG A 7 -5.83 5.69 -5.19
CA ARG A 7 -5.77 4.48 -4.36
C ARG A 7 -4.33 4.01 -4.14
N LYS A 8 -3.51 3.94 -5.20
CA LYS A 8 -2.09 3.59 -5.11
C LYS A 8 -1.34 4.56 -4.20
N GLN A 9 -1.66 5.86 -4.27
CA GLN A 9 -1.15 6.87 -3.33
C GLN A 9 -1.52 6.55 -1.88
N THR A 10 -2.79 6.22 -1.64
CA THR A 10 -3.28 5.88 -0.30
C THR A 10 -2.61 4.63 0.26
N ILE A 11 -2.45 3.59 -0.57
CA ILE A 11 -1.77 2.34 -0.20
C ILE A 11 -0.30 2.60 0.13
N LEU A 12 0.41 3.37 -0.71
CA LEU A 12 1.81 3.71 -0.50
C LEU A 12 2.00 4.53 0.78
N GLN A 13 1.13 5.51 1.02
CA GLN A 13 1.17 6.31 2.25
C GLN A 13 0.95 5.44 3.49
N ALA A 14 -0.05 4.56 3.46
CA ALA A 14 -0.33 3.64 4.57
C ALA A 14 0.85 2.69 4.83
N LEU A 15 1.46 2.16 3.76
CA LEU A 15 2.66 1.33 3.86
C LEU A 15 3.81 2.06 4.55
N ILE A 16 4.11 3.28 4.11
CA ILE A 16 5.21 4.09 4.66
C ILE A 16 4.97 4.37 6.14
N ILE A 17 3.75 4.75 6.52
CA ILE A 17 3.41 5.03 7.93
C ILE A 17 3.63 3.79 8.79
N GLU A 18 3.12 2.63 8.37
CA GLU A 18 3.27 1.39 9.13
C GLU A 18 4.74 0.95 9.22
N TYR A 19 5.48 1.04 8.12
CA TYR A 19 6.89 0.66 8.10
C TYR A 19 7.75 1.57 8.97
N VAL A 20 7.56 2.89 8.90
CA VAL A 20 8.30 3.86 9.72
C VAL A 20 7.94 3.72 11.21
N THR A 21 6.69 3.40 11.53
CA THR A 21 6.24 3.26 12.91
C THR A 21 6.69 1.94 13.54
N GLY A 22 6.62 0.84 12.79
CA GLY A 22 6.89 -0.50 13.29
C GLY A 22 8.32 -1.01 13.04
N ALA A 23 9.05 -0.43 12.07
CA ALA A 23 10.33 -0.93 11.58
C ALA A 23 10.30 -2.40 11.13
N GLU A 24 9.12 -2.91 10.77
CA GLU A 24 8.89 -4.30 10.36
C GLU A 24 8.20 -4.34 8.99
N PRO A 25 8.37 -5.44 8.23
CA PRO A 25 7.65 -5.65 6.98
C PRO A 25 6.13 -5.60 7.18
N VAL A 26 5.47 -4.82 6.33
CA VAL A 26 4.03 -4.56 6.45
C VAL A 26 3.26 -5.45 5.49
N GLY A 27 2.35 -6.27 6.02
CA GLY A 27 1.50 -7.14 5.22
C GLY A 27 0.31 -6.39 4.60
N SER A 28 -0.10 -6.80 3.39
CA SER A 28 -1.28 -6.23 2.71
C SER A 28 -2.58 -6.41 3.49
N GLU A 29 -2.69 -7.48 4.28
CA GLU A 29 -3.85 -7.74 5.14
C GLU A 29 -3.96 -6.74 6.28
N LEU A 30 -2.84 -6.36 6.89
CA LEU A 30 -2.78 -5.32 7.92
C LEU A 30 -3.26 -3.98 7.33
N LEU A 31 -2.80 -3.62 6.14
CA LEU A 31 -3.19 -2.38 5.46
C LEU A 31 -4.71 -2.33 5.20
N VAL A 32 -5.31 -3.42 4.71
CA VAL A 32 -6.75 -3.48 4.47
C VAL A 32 -7.56 -3.34 5.76
N GLN A 33 -7.16 -4.05 6.82
CA GLN A 33 -7.88 -4.03 8.10
C GLN A 33 -7.76 -2.68 8.81
N LYS A 34 -6.57 -2.08 8.81
CA LYS A 34 -6.28 -0.86 9.58
C LYS A 34 -6.74 0.42 8.87
N TYR A 35 -6.64 0.47 7.54
CA TYR A 35 -6.95 1.68 6.76
C TYR A 35 -8.27 1.63 6.01
N GLY A 36 -9.01 0.51 6.07
CA GLY A 36 -10.35 0.42 5.50
C GLY A 36 -10.40 0.69 3.99
N LEU A 37 -9.41 0.17 3.24
CA LEU A 37 -9.15 0.51 1.84
C LEU A 37 -10.26 0.12 0.83
N GLY A 38 -11.35 -0.50 1.27
CA GLY A 38 -12.49 -0.89 0.43
C GLY A 38 -12.19 -1.97 -0.61
N VAL A 39 -10.99 -2.57 -0.56
CA VAL A 39 -10.52 -3.61 -1.47
C VAL A 39 -9.98 -4.81 -0.69
N LYS A 40 -9.85 -5.96 -1.36
CA LYS A 40 -9.29 -7.16 -0.75
C LYS A 40 -7.77 -7.08 -0.64
N SER A 41 -7.20 -7.81 0.31
CA SER A 41 -5.74 -7.93 0.50
C SER A 41 -5.00 -8.32 -0.79
N ALA A 42 -5.60 -9.19 -1.62
CA ALA A 42 -5.04 -9.57 -2.92
C ALA A 42 -4.89 -8.38 -3.89
N THR A 43 -5.84 -7.43 -3.89
CA THR A 43 -5.77 -6.23 -4.72
C THR A 43 -4.65 -5.31 -4.24
N VAL A 44 -4.53 -5.11 -2.92
CA VAL A 44 -3.45 -4.31 -2.31
C VAL A 44 -2.09 -4.91 -2.63
N ARG A 45 -1.94 -6.24 -2.53
CA ARG A 45 -0.69 -6.93 -2.89
C ARG A 45 -0.30 -6.68 -4.35
N ASN A 46 -1.25 -6.74 -5.28
CA ASN A 46 -0.97 -6.46 -6.69
C ASN A 46 -0.58 -5.00 -6.89
N GLU A 47 -1.26 -4.05 -6.24
CA GLU A 47 -0.91 -2.64 -6.34
C GLU A 47 0.47 -2.33 -5.74
N LEU A 48 0.85 -3.00 -4.65
CA LEU A 48 2.20 -2.91 -4.07
C LEU A 48 3.27 -3.49 -5.01
N ALA A 49 2.95 -4.58 -5.73
CA ALA A 49 3.84 -5.12 -6.74
C ALA A 49 4.04 -4.13 -7.90
N ASP A 50 2.95 -3.55 -8.41
CA ASP A 50 3.01 -2.50 -9.44
C ASP A 50 3.84 -1.30 -8.96
N LEU A 51 3.63 -0.85 -7.72
CA LEU A 51 4.39 0.26 -7.12
C LEU A 51 5.88 -0.04 -7.06
N SER A 52 6.24 -1.27 -6.69
CA SER A 52 7.64 -1.72 -6.64
C SER A 52 8.28 -1.76 -8.02
N GLU A 53 7.56 -2.24 -9.04
CA GLU A 53 8.03 -2.28 -10.44
C GLU A 53 8.24 -0.86 -11.02
N LEU A 54 7.43 0.10 -10.57
CA LEU A 54 7.56 1.51 -10.93
C LEU A 54 8.73 2.22 -10.20
N GLY A 55 9.37 1.56 -9.23
CA GLY A 55 10.48 2.11 -8.45
C GLY A 55 10.07 3.05 -7.32
N TYR A 56 8.83 2.94 -6.84
CA TYR A 56 8.36 3.63 -5.63
C TYR A 56 8.73 2.88 -4.35
#